data_AF-A0A9N7CAE1-F1
#
_entry.id   AF-A0A9N7CAE1-F1
#
_cell.length_a   1.000
_cell.length_b   1.000
_cell.length_c   1.000
_cell.angle_alpha   90.00
_cell.angle_beta   90.00
_cell.angle_gamma   90.00
#
_symmetry.space_group_name_H-M   'P 1'
#
loop_
_entity.id
_entity.type
_entity.pdbx_description
1 polymer ?
#
loop_
_entity_poly.entity_id
_entity_poly.type
_entity_poly.pdbx_seq_one_letter_code
_entity_poly.pdbx_strand_id
1 'polypeptide(L)'
;MARAPRRAADMEKGQPAEAVPDPVVPHEVVHAHGYIEVRFNRGHYHWPAGTVLTNPEEIEHLRQRGAVLRPVPCQEASPQPDH
;
A
#
# COMPACT_ATOMS: atom_id res chain seq x y z
N MET A 1 -25.53 -57.34 2.80
CA MET A 1 -25.66 -56.07 3.56
C MET A 1 -24.45 -55.22 3.21
N ALA A 2 -24.63 -54.11 2.48
CA ALA A 2 -23.49 -53.37 1.95
C ALA A 2 -23.71 -51.86 1.97
N ARG A 3 -22.67 -51.17 2.45
CA ARG A 3 -22.31 -49.75 2.33
C ARG A 3 -23.04 -48.74 3.24
N ALA A 4 -22.34 -48.38 4.31
CA ALA A 4 -22.47 -47.05 4.91
C ALA A 4 -21.89 -45.99 3.95
N PRO A 5 -22.57 -44.86 3.69
CA PRO A 5 -21.95 -43.74 3.01
C PRO A 5 -21.05 -42.96 3.97
N ARG A 6 -19.98 -42.45 3.37
CA ARG A 6 -18.80 -41.84 4.00
C ARG A 6 -19.16 -40.57 4.76
N ARG A 7 -18.49 -40.40 5.91
CA ARG A 7 -18.35 -39.11 6.63
C ARG A 7 -18.14 -37.99 5.61
N ALA A 8 -19.07 -37.04 5.58
CA ALA A 8 -18.87 -35.73 5.00
C ALA A 8 -17.86 -34.98 5.88
N ALA A 9 -16.58 -35.27 5.67
CA ALA A 9 -15.56 -34.25 5.80
C ALA A 9 -15.58 -33.51 4.47
N ASP A 10 -16.04 -32.26 4.46
CA ASP A 10 -15.38 -31.22 3.68
C ASP A 10 -15.97 -29.83 3.99
N MET A 11 -15.04 -28.93 4.30
CA MET A 11 -15.10 -27.49 4.08
C MET A 11 -16.08 -26.68 4.95
N GLU A 12 -15.68 -26.50 6.22
CA GLU A 12 -15.65 -25.14 6.76
C GLU A 12 -14.75 -24.29 5.86
N LYS A 13 -15.34 -23.67 4.83
CA LYS A 13 -14.73 -22.57 4.11
C LYS A 13 -14.78 -21.36 5.03
N GLY A 14 -13.91 -21.35 6.04
CA GLY A 14 -13.59 -20.15 6.79
C GLY A 14 -13.23 -19.09 5.76
N GLN A 15 -14.09 -18.09 5.61
CA GLN A 15 -13.79 -16.88 4.88
C GLN A 15 -12.42 -16.41 5.36
N PRO A 16 -11.46 -16.11 4.47
CA PRO A 16 -10.29 -15.37 4.91
C PRO A 16 -10.85 -14.11 5.55
N ALA A 17 -10.60 -13.96 6.86
CA ALA A 17 -10.88 -12.73 7.56
C ALA A 17 -10.38 -11.60 6.66
N GLU A 18 -11.28 -10.70 6.27
CA GLU A 18 -10.90 -9.48 5.57
C GLU A 18 -9.76 -8.88 6.38
N ALA A 19 -8.54 -9.04 5.86
CA ALA A 19 -7.36 -8.48 6.49
C ALA A 19 -7.62 -6.98 6.43
N VAL A 20 -7.96 -6.40 7.58
CA VAL A 20 -7.99 -4.95 7.74
C VAL A 20 -6.63 -4.51 7.19
N PRO A 21 -6.58 -3.75 6.09
CA PRO A 21 -5.30 -3.37 5.52
C PRO A 21 -4.57 -2.63 6.63
N ASP A 22 -3.38 -3.12 6.96
CA ASP A 22 -2.51 -2.51 7.96
C ASP A 22 -2.45 -1.00 7.68
N PRO A 23 -2.62 -0.14 8.70
CA PRO A 23 -2.66 1.31 8.46
C PRO A 23 -1.40 1.72 7.71
N VAL A 24 -1.60 2.22 6.48
CA VAL A 24 -0.49 2.61 5.61
C VAL A 24 0.23 3.76 6.29
N VAL A 25 1.46 3.49 6.75
CA VAL A 25 2.31 4.53 7.32
C VAL A 25 2.72 5.46 6.18
N PRO A 26 2.39 6.76 6.24
CA PRO A 26 2.80 7.69 5.21
C PRO A 26 4.32 7.82 5.18
N HIS A 27 4.86 8.02 3.99
CA HIS A 27 6.29 8.14 3.77
C HIS A 27 6.62 9.44 3.07
N GLU A 28 7.61 10.17 3.60
CA GLU A 28 8.16 11.35 2.97
C GLU A 28 9.33 10.99 2.05
N VAL A 29 9.36 11.63 0.88
CA VAL A 29 10.47 11.61 -0.06
C VAL A 29 11.62 12.47 0.52
N VAL A 30 12.71 11.84 0.94
CA VAL A 30 13.83 12.53 1.60
C VAL A 30 14.67 13.34 0.61
N HIS A 31 14.86 12.81 -0.60
CA HIS A 31 15.58 13.47 -1.69
C HIS A 31 14.70 13.49 -2.94
N ALA A 32 14.77 14.59 -3.70
CA ALA A 32 14.04 14.71 -4.95
C ALA A 32 14.32 13.49 -5.83
N HIS A 33 13.25 12.84 -6.28
CA HIS A 33 13.32 11.61 -7.04
C HIS A 33 12.49 11.76 -8.29
N GLY A 34 13.06 11.41 -9.43
CA GLY A 34 12.35 11.41 -10.69
C GLY A 34 12.91 10.35 -11.61
N TYR A 35 12.03 9.77 -12.42
CA TYR A 35 12.41 8.82 -13.45
C TYR A 35 11.46 8.90 -14.64
N ILE A 36 11.94 8.43 -15.78
CA ILE A 36 11.18 8.37 -17.03
C ILE A 36 10.59 6.97 -17.14
N GLU A 37 9.26 6.84 -17.17
CA GLU A 37 8.61 5.54 -17.37
C GLU A 37 8.55 5.21 -18.87
N VAL A 38 9.61 4.55 -19.35
CA VAL A 38 9.75 4.19 -20.76
C VAL A 38 8.86 3.03 -21.19
N ARG A 39 8.44 2.14 -20.27
CA ARG A 39 7.70 0.90 -20.63
C ARG A 39 6.31 1.15 -21.20
N PHE A 40 5.63 2.20 -20.75
CA PHE A 40 4.27 2.54 -21.20
C PHE A 40 4.16 3.95 -21.78
N ASN A 41 5.30 4.60 -22.03
CA ASN A 41 5.37 5.99 -22.51
C ASN A 41 4.51 6.96 -21.65
N ARG A 42 4.49 6.69 -20.33
CA ARG A 42 3.53 7.30 -19.39
C ARG A 42 3.96 8.70 -18.90
N GLY A 43 5.16 9.13 -19.30
CA GLY A 43 5.69 10.47 -19.02
C GLY A 43 6.86 10.48 -18.04
N HIS A 44 7.27 11.70 -17.69
CA HIS A 44 8.25 11.98 -16.66
C HIS A 44 7.55 12.08 -15.31
N TYR A 45 8.01 11.30 -14.35
CA TYR A 45 7.55 11.41 -12.98
C TYR A 45 8.61 12.12 -12.15
N HIS A 46 8.16 13.03 -11.29
CA HIS A 46 9.02 13.79 -10.40
C HIS A 46 8.32 14.03 -9.07
N TRP A 47 8.97 13.62 -8.00
CA TRP A 47 8.59 13.88 -6.62
C TRP A 47 9.66 14.75 -5.96
N PRO A 48 9.33 15.99 -5.58
CA PRO A 48 10.26 16.83 -4.84
C PRO A 48 10.51 16.26 -3.43
N ALA A 49 11.67 16.61 -2.85
CA ALA A 49 11.95 16.33 -1.46
C ALA A 49 10.89 16.97 -0.54
N GLY A 50 10.50 16.28 0.53
CA GLY A 50 9.43 16.69 1.43
C GLY A 50 8.02 16.28 0.98
N THR A 51 7.89 15.59 -0.16
CA THR A 51 6.58 15.07 -0.59
C THR A 51 6.15 13.92 0.30
N VAL A 52 4.98 14.03 0.94
CA VAL A 52 4.40 12.95 1.75
C VAL A 52 3.47 12.09 0.89
N LEU A 53 3.78 10.80 0.85
CA LEU A 53 3.06 9.76 0.13
C LEU A 53 2.20 8.99 1.11
N THR A 54 0.91 8.85 0.79
CA THR A 54 -0.06 8.08 1.61
C THR A 54 -0.54 6.83 0.90
N ASN A 55 -0.28 6.69 -0.41
CA ASN A 55 -0.66 5.52 -1.18
C ASN A 55 0.41 4.40 -1.05
N PRO A 56 0.07 3.22 -0.52
CA PRO A 56 1.03 2.13 -0.32
C PRO A 56 1.64 1.63 -1.64
N GLU A 57 0.87 1.61 -2.72
CA GLU A 57 1.36 1.18 -4.03
C GLU A 57 2.42 2.15 -4.58
N GLU A 58 2.22 3.45 -4.38
CA GLU A 58 3.19 4.48 -4.80
C GLU A 58 4.47 4.43 -3.95
N ILE A 59 4.32 4.20 -2.63
CA ILE A 59 5.45 4.01 -1.71
C ILE A 59 6.28 2.80 -2.13
N GLU A 60 5.64 1.65 -2.38
CA GLU A 60 6.35 0.44 -2.79
C GLU A 60 7.04 0.64 -4.14
N HIS A 61 6.33 1.21 -5.11
CA HIS A 61 6.87 1.49 -6.43
C HIS A 61 8.11 2.40 -6.37
N LEU A 62 8.07 3.47 -5.58
CA LEU A 62 9.20 4.38 -5.39
C LEU A 62 10.38 3.69 -4.67
N ARG A 63 10.11 2.81 -3.69
CA ARG A 63 11.17 2.00 -3.05
C ARG A 63 11.83 1.06 -4.06
N GLN A 64 11.06 0.40 -4.92
CA GLN A 64 11.60 -0.47 -5.97
C GLN A 64 12.47 0.31 -6.98
N ARG A 65 12.16 1.58 -7.22
CA ARG A 65 12.95 2.50 -8.07
C ARG A 65 14.15 3.14 -7.35
N GLY A 66 14.36 2.85 -6.07
CA GLY A 66 15.49 3.36 -5.29
C GLY A 66 15.29 4.76 -4.73
N ALA A 67 14.05 5.24 -4.62
CA ALA A 67 13.74 6.48 -3.93
C ALA A 67 14.08 6.36 -2.43
N VAL A 68 14.68 7.41 -1.87
CA VAL A 68 14.97 7.49 -0.44
C VAL A 68 13.71 7.98 0.28
N LEU A 69 13.00 7.06 0.93
CA LEU A 69 11.77 7.36 1.66
C LEU A 69 11.97 7.20 3.16
N ARG A 70 11.31 8.06 3.95
CA ARG A 70 11.29 7.97 5.42
C ARG A 70 9.84 7.89 5.91
N PRO A 71 9.49 6.96 6.82
CA PRO A 71 8.17 6.98 7.42
C PRO A 71 7.98 8.27 8.21
N VAL A 72 6.87 8.94 7.97
CA VAL A 72 6.45 10.10 8.76
C VAL A 72 5.30 9.69 9.66
N PRO A 73 5.27 10.14 10.93
CA PRO A 73 4.09 9.95 11.74
C PRO A 73 2.93 10.65 11.04
N CYS A 74 1.79 9.97 10.89
CA CYS A 74 0.55 10.64 10.54
C CYS A 74 0.35 11.77 11.55
N GLN A 75 0.57 13.02 11.13
CA GLN A 75 -0.05 14.13 11.82
C GLN A 75 -1.53 13.99 11.47
N GLU A 76 -2.29 13.44 12.42
CA GLU A 76 -3.74 13.57 12.47
C GLU A 76 -4.06 14.99 11.99
N ALA A 77 -4.77 15.08 10.86
CA ALA A 77 -5.00 16.34 10.16
C ALA A 77 -5.35 17.39 11.21
N SER A 78 -4.49 18.40 11.37
CA SER A 78 -4.78 19.50 12.28
C SER A 78 -6.18 19.99 11.89
N PRO A 79 -7.16 19.97 12.81
CA PRO A 79 -8.48 20.46 12.47
C PRO A 79 -8.28 21.90 11.99
N GLN A 80 -8.59 22.16 10.71
CA GLN A 80 -8.57 23.52 10.20
C GLN A 80 -9.43 24.37 11.16
N PRO A 81 -8.95 25.53 11.62
CA PRO A 81 -9.80 26.40 12.41
C PRO A 81 -11.00 26.81 11.55
N ASP A 82 -12.19 26.39 11.98
CA ASP A 82 -13.48 26.87 11.49
C ASP A 82 -13.54 28.38 11.76
N HIS A 83 -13.66 29.19 10.71
CA HIS A 83 -13.75 30.65 10.80
C HIS A 83 -15.00 31.14 10.08
#